data_AF-A0A915DZE4-F1
#
_entry.id   AF-A0A915DZE4-F1
#
_cell.length_a   1.000
_cell.length_b   1.000
_cell.length_c   1.000
_cell.angle_alpha   90.00
_cell.angle_beta   90.00
_cell.angle_gamma   90.00
#
_symmetry.space_group_name_H-M   'P 1'
#
loop_
_entity.id
_entity.type
_entity.pdbx_description
1 polymer ?
#
loop_
_entity_poly.entity_id
_entity_poly.type
_entity_poly.pdbx_seq_one_letter_code
_entity_poly.pdbx_strand_id
1 'polypeptide(L)'
;MTNKEGSRVLANVWKSLTIEEFRRFLGVLFLIGVYRGKNEPVPMLWNMNIGRECIRNGVARNRFYQILRFLRFDDAERRRRLPERRDKLAPIRKVFEPFNVDLRRAYTPSECVTVDEQLTTFRGRCPFRQYIPS
;
A
#
# COMPACT_ATOMS: atom_id res chain seq x y z
N MET A 1 8.30 6.47 -9.03
CA MET A 1 7.99 7.21 -7.78
C MET A 1 8.64 6.53 -6.58
N THR A 2 8.32 5.27 -6.30
CA THR A 2 9.00 4.46 -5.27
C THR A 2 10.53 4.43 -5.43
N ASN A 3 11.05 4.09 -6.62
CA ASN A 3 12.51 4.06 -6.85
C ASN A 3 13.18 5.42 -6.68
N LYS A 4 12.56 6.49 -7.20
CA LYS A 4 13.04 7.86 -7.02
C LYS A 4 13.19 8.21 -5.53
N GLU A 5 12.17 7.90 -4.72
CA GLU A 5 12.20 8.15 -3.28
C GLU A 5 13.20 7.26 -2.54
N GLY A 6 13.28 5.97 -2.88
CA GLY A 6 14.25 5.03 -2.32
C GLY A 6 15.68 5.49 -2.55
N SER A 7 16.02 5.84 -3.79
CA SER A 7 17.34 6.42 -4.15
C SER A 7 17.60 7.75 -3.47
N ARG A 8 16.59 8.62 -3.30
CA ARG A 8 16.76 9.91 -2.60
C ARG A 8 17.17 9.73 -1.13
N VAL A 9 16.63 8.73 -0.45
CA VAL A 9 16.85 8.54 1.00
C VAL A 9 18.01 7.61 1.31
N LEU A 10 18.20 6.55 0.52
CA LEU A 10 19.23 5.52 0.77
C LEU A 10 20.39 5.58 -0.22
N ALA A 11 20.37 6.49 -1.20
CA ALA A 11 21.40 6.65 -2.21
C ALA A 11 21.78 5.29 -2.86
N ASN A 12 23.07 4.95 -2.83
CA ASN A 12 23.62 3.75 -3.45
C ASN A 12 23.22 2.45 -2.75
N VAL A 13 22.61 2.52 -1.56
CA VAL A 13 22.09 1.35 -0.84
C VAL A 13 20.72 0.91 -1.37
N TRP A 14 20.02 1.78 -2.10
CA TRP A 14 18.71 1.43 -2.67
C TRP A 14 18.87 0.52 -3.90
N LYS A 15 18.40 -0.72 -3.77
CA LYS A 15 18.10 -1.56 -4.92
C LYS A 15 16.78 -1.13 -5.55
N SER A 16 16.78 -0.80 -6.84
CA SER A 16 15.56 -0.50 -7.59
C SER A 16 14.53 -1.65 -7.50
N LEU A 17 13.31 -1.30 -7.09
CA LEU A 17 12.15 -2.17 -7.09
C LEU A 17 11.70 -2.42 -8.52
N THR A 18 11.74 -3.69 -8.94
CA THR A 18 11.24 -4.15 -10.24
C THR A 18 9.76 -4.48 -10.16
N ILE A 19 9.09 -4.61 -11.32
CA ILE A 19 7.68 -5.00 -11.38
C ILE A 19 7.49 -6.41 -10.80
N GLU A 20 8.39 -7.34 -11.10
CA GLU A 20 8.35 -8.71 -10.59
C GLU A 20 8.48 -8.76 -9.06
N GLU A 21 9.45 -8.01 -8.49
CA GLU A 21 9.61 -7.92 -7.04
C GLU A 21 8.41 -7.23 -6.38
N PHE A 22 7.82 -6.22 -7.04
CA PHE A 22 6.59 -5.60 -6.54
C PHE A 22 5.39 -6.56 -6.55
N ARG A 23 5.26 -7.42 -7.57
CA ARG A 23 4.24 -8.48 -7.59
C ARG A 23 4.44 -9.49 -6.47
N ARG A 24 5.70 -9.92 -6.21
CA ARG A 24 6.02 -10.78 -5.05
C ARG A 24 5.66 -10.11 -3.73
N PHE A 25 5.93 -8.81 -3.59
CA PHE A 25 5.55 -8.01 -2.43
C PHE A 25 4.02 -7.99 -2.21
N LEU A 26 3.23 -7.78 -3.27
CA LEU A 26 1.77 -7.87 -3.18
C LEU A 26 1.29 -9.28 -2.81
N GLY A 27 1.90 -10.31 -3.38
CA GLY A 27 1.63 -11.71 -3.01
C GLY A 27 1.87 -11.97 -1.52
N VAL A 28 2.97 -11.45 -0.96
CA VAL A 28 3.24 -11.51 0.48
C VAL A 28 2.14 -10.81 1.30
N LEU A 29 1.68 -9.62 0.89
CA LEU A 29 0.58 -8.94 1.58
C LEU A 29 -0.72 -9.76 1.56
N PHE A 30 -1.05 -10.40 0.44
CA PHE A 30 -2.20 -11.29 0.36
C PHE A 30 -2.06 -12.50 1.27
N LEU A 31 -0.89 -13.15 1.29
CA LEU A 31 -0.63 -14.28 2.18
C LEU A 31 -0.75 -13.89 3.66
N ILE A 32 -0.22 -12.73 4.06
CA ILE A 32 -0.41 -12.21 5.43
C ILE A 32 -1.90 -12.09 5.77
N GLY A 33 -2.71 -11.60 4.83
CA GLY A 33 -4.16 -11.52 4.98
C GLY A 33 -4.83 -12.90 5.13
N VAL A 34 -4.51 -13.84 4.24
CA VAL A 34 -5.02 -15.23 4.27
C VAL A 34 -4.72 -15.91 5.60
N TYR A 35 -3.50 -15.75 6.10
CA TYR A 35 -3.07 -16.34 7.37
C TYR A 35 -3.47 -15.53 8.61
N ARG A 36 -4.29 -14.48 8.45
CA ARG A 36 -4.75 -13.60 9.54
C ARG A 36 -3.62 -12.95 10.35
N GLY A 37 -2.45 -12.75 9.73
CA GLY A 37 -1.23 -12.26 10.38
C GLY A 37 -1.19 -10.75 10.62
N LYS A 38 -2.32 -10.03 10.52
CA LYS A 38 -2.37 -8.56 10.61
C LYS A 38 -1.82 -7.98 11.92
N ASN A 39 -1.92 -8.75 13.01
CA ASN A 39 -1.47 -8.36 14.35
C ASN A 39 -0.17 -9.06 14.75
N GLU A 40 0.40 -9.89 13.88
CA GLU A 40 1.69 -10.54 14.14
C GLU A 40 2.82 -9.55 13.90
N PRO A 41 3.83 -9.48 14.79
CA PRO A 41 5.03 -8.70 14.50
C PRO A 41 5.67 -9.20 13.20
N VAL A 42 6.00 -8.27 12.30
CA VAL A 42 6.63 -8.62 11.01
C VAL A 42 7.85 -9.54 11.16
N PRO A 43 8.74 -9.42 12.18
CA PRO A 43 9.82 -10.39 12.35
C PRO A 43 9.35 -11.83 12.60
N MET A 44 8.18 -12.04 13.23
CA MET A 44 7.61 -13.35 13.49
C MET A 44 7.04 -13.99 12.23
N LEU A 45 6.44 -13.20 11.34
CA LEU A 45 5.98 -13.67 10.02
C LEU A 45 7.13 -14.29 9.20
N TRP A 46 8.36 -13.79 9.41
CA TRP A 46 9.60 -14.26 8.78
C TRP A 46 10.47 -15.17 9.67
N ASN A 47 10.01 -15.58 10.85
CA ASN A 47 10.78 -16.46 11.72
C ASN A 47 10.93 -17.86 11.08
N MET A 48 12.06 -18.53 11.28
CA MET A 48 12.34 -19.85 10.68
C MET A 48 11.43 -20.96 11.22
N ASN A 49 11.13 -20.94 12.51
CA ASN A 49 10.43 -22.01 13.22
C ASN A 49 8.91 -21.80 13.24
N ILE A 50 8.46 -20.56 13.44
CA ILE A 50 7.04 -20.22 13.61
C ILE A 50 6.47 -19.36 12.48
N GLY A 51 7.34 -18.83 11.61
CA GLY A 51 6.93 -18.05 10.45
C GLY A 51 6.51 -18.94 9.28
N ARG A 52 6.14 -18.31 8.17
CA ARG A 52 5.59 -19.03 7.00
C ARG A 52 6.60 -19.02 5.88
N GLU A 53 6.97 -20.21 5.40
CA GLU A 53 7.97 -20.36 4.36
C GLU A 53 7.61 -19.60 3.08
N CYS A 54 6.36 -19.66 2.64
CA CYS A 54 5.88 -18.92 1.47
C CYS A 54 6.04 -17.39 1.59
N ILE A 55 5.94 -16.84 2.81
CA ILE A 55 6.20 -15.42 3.08
C ILE A 55 7.71 -15.14 3.02
N ARG A 56 8.53 -15.98 3.67
CA ARG A 56 9.99 -15.84 3.69
C ARG A 56 10.60 -15.93 2.29
N ASN A 57 10.16 -16.89 1.50
CA ASN A 57 10.65 -17.14 0.15
C ASN A 57 10.10 -16.13 -0.87
N GLY A 58 8.98 -15.46 -0.56
CA GLY A 58 8.40 -14.43 -1.42
C GLY A 58 9.26 -13.17 -1.51
N VAL A 59 9.56 -12.54 -0.36
CA VAL A 59 10.41 -11.34 -0.26
C VAL A 59 11.19 -11.40 1.05
N ALA A 60 12.49 -11.08 1.04
CA ALA A 60 13.28 -11.02 2.28
C ALA A 60 12.73 -9.95 3.26
N ARG A 61 12.73 -10.23 4.56
CA ARG A 61 12.15 -9.35 5.60
C ARG A 61 12.60 -7.89 5.52
N ASN A 62 13.92 -7.66 5.43
CA ASN A 62 14.47 -6.30 5.38
C ASN A 62 14.06 -5.59 4.08
N ARG A 63 13.94 -6.34 2.97
CA ARG A 63 13.47 -5.82 1.70
C ARG A 63 11.98 -5.46 1.76
N PHE A 64 11.16 -6.27 2.43
CA PHE A 64 9.75 -5.96 2.68
C PHE A 64 9.59 -4.63 3.45
N TYR A 65 10.37 -4.42 4.51
CA TYR A 65 10.39 -3.13 5.24
C TYR A 65 10.82 -1.95 4.37
N GLN A 66 11.85 -2.13 3.54
CA GLN A 66 12.30 -1.09 2.60
C GLN A 66 11.19 -0.71 1.63
N ILE A 67 10.52 -1.70 1.01
CA ILE A 67 9.43 -1.44 0.07
C ILE A 67 8.28 -0.73 0.79
N LEU A 68 7.85 -1.21 1.96
CA LEU A 68 6.80 -0.57 2.77
C LEU A 68 7.11 0.90 3.06
N ARG A 69 8.35 1.21 3.46
CA ARG A 69 8.77 2.57 3.83
C ARG A 69 8.75 3.53 2.63
N PHE A 70 9.17 3.06 1.46
CA PHE A 70 9.40 3.92 0.29
C PHE A 70 8.34 3.81 -0.80
N LEU A 71 7.31 2.98 -0.63
CA LEU A 71 6.19 2.90 -1.58
C LEU A 71 5.54 4.28 -1.78
N ARG A 72 5.44 4.71 -3.04
CA ARG A 72 4.84 6.00 -3.44
C ARG A 72 4.01 5.83 -4.71
N PHE A 73 2.83 6.46 -4.72
CA PHE A 73 1.90 6.47 -5.86
C PHE A 73 1.78 7.84 -6.55
N ASP A 74 2.52 8.84 -6.05
CA ASP A 74 2.63 10.16 -6.66
C ASP A 74 4.06 10.75 -6.49
N ASP A 75 4.40 11.78 -7.28
CA ASP A 75 5.63 12.56 -7.12
C ASP A 75 5.37 13.76 -6.18
N ALA A 76 5.85 13.63 -4.94
CA ALA A 76 5.67 14.64 -3.91
C ALA A 76 6.34 15.99 -4.23
N GLU A 77 7.45 16.00 -4.99
CA GLU A 77 8.12 17.25 -5.37
C GLU A 77 7.30 18.01 -6.40
N ARG A 78 6.82 17.30 -7.43
CA ARG A 78 5.94 17.89 -8.44
C ARG A 78 4.68 18.45 -7.77
N ARG A 79 4.04 17.66 -6.90
CA ARG A 79 2.83 18.08 -6.18
C ARG A 79 3.03 19.30 -5.30
N ARG A 80 4.19 19.44 -4.63
CA ARG A 80 4.50 20.63 -3.82
C ARG A 80 4.58 21.92 -4.65
N ARG A 81 4.91 21.82 -5.94
CA ARG A 81 5.02 22.95 -6.87
C ARG A 81 3.70 23.32 -7.54
N LEU A 82 2.66 22.50 -7.43
CA LEU A 82 1.36 22.80 -8.02
C LEU A 82 0.60 23.85 -7.19
N PRO A 83 -0.04 24.85 -7.83
CA PRO A 83 -0.79 25.90 -7.13
C PRO A 83 -1.99 25.35 -6.35
N GLU A 84 -2.62 24.31 -6.87
CA GLU A 84 -3.85 23.74 -6.33
C GLU A 84 -3.57 22.64 -5.30
N ARG A 85 -3.32 23.04 -4.06
CA ARG A 85 -3.11 22.12 -2.92
C ARG A 85 -4.43 21.62 -2.29
N ARG A 86 -5.52 21.58 -3.06
CA ARG A 86 -6.86 21.27 -2.53
C ARG A 86 -7.17 19.79 -2.48
N ASP A 87 -6.62 19.00 -3.41
CA ASP A 87 -6.89 17.55 -3.43
C ASP A 87 -6.09 16.81 -2.34
N LYS A 88 -6.74 16.53 -1.22
CA LYS A 88 -6.15 15.76 -0.12
C LYS A 88 -5.85 14.30 -0.49
N LEU A 89 -6.49 13.74 -1.52
CA LEU A 89 -6.26 12.37 -2.02
C LEU A 89 -5.24 12.30 -3.17
N ALA A 90 -4.68 13.43 -3.60
CA ALA A 90 -3.67 13.49 -4.65
C ALA A 90 -2.54 12.44 -4.52
N PRO A 91 -2.02 12.07 -3.31
CA PRO A 91 -0.98 11.06 -3.18
C PRO A 91 -1.33 9.65 -3.71
N ILE A 92 -2.62 9.31 -3.85
CA ILE A 92 -3.08 8.00 -4.32
C ILE A 92 -3.99 8.07 -5.54
N ARG A 93 -4.42 9.27 -5.96
CA ARG A 93 -5.40 9.52 -7.03
C ARG A 93 -5.10 8.73 -8.31
N LYS A 94 -3.84 8.70 -8.73
CA LYS A 94 -3.37 8.03 -9.96
C LYS A 94 -3.55 6.51 -9.97
N VAL A 95 -3.74 5.90 -8.80
CA VAL A 95 -4.04 4.46 -8.68
C VAL A 95 -5.51 4.27 -8.34
N PHE A 96 -6.06 5.12 -7.48
CA PHE A 96 -7.43 5.01 -7.00
C PHE A 96 -8.49 5.23 -8.10
N GLU A 97 -8.34 6.25 -8.96
CA GLU A 97 -9.33 6.51 -10.01
C GLU A 97 -9.38 5.39 -11.06
N PRO A 98 -8.25 4.96 -11.67
CA PRO A 98 -8.29 3.85 -12.62
C PRO A 98 -8.85 2.57 -11.99
N PHE A 99 -8.49 2.28 -10.73
CA PHE A 99 -9.02 1.12 -10.02
C PHE A 99 -10.56 1.15 -9.92
N ASN A 100 -11.16 2.29 -9.55
CA ASN A 100 -12.62 2.41 -9.50
C ASN A 100 -13.28 2.33 -10.88
N VAL A 101 -12.63 2.86 -11.92
CA VAL A 101 -13.11 2.72 -13.31
C VAL A 101 -13.14 1.25 -13.71
N ASP A 102 -12.08 0.50 -13.41
CA ASP A 102 -11.99 -0.91 -13.74
C ASP A 102 -13.01 -1.76 -12.95
N LEU A 103 -13.23 -1.46 -11.67
CA LEU A 103 -14.27 -2.15 -10.88
C LEU A 103 -15.67 -1.98 -11.46
N ARG A 104 -16.03 -0.76 -11.90
CA ARG A 104 -17.34 -0.49 -12.52
C ARG A 104 -17.50 -1.19 -13.86
N ARG A 105 -16.40 -1.39 -14.60
CA ARG A 105 -16.40 -2.09 -15.89
C ARG A 105 -16.44 -3.62 -15.72
N ALA A 106 -15.92 -4.13 -14.60
CA ALA A 106 -15.80 -5.56 -14.36
C ALA A 106 -17.11 -6.23 -13.95
N TYR A 107 -18.11 -5.46 -13.48
CA TYR A 107 -19.34 -6.03 -12.95
C TYR A 107 -20.55 -5.11 -13.16
N THR A 108 -21.65 -5.68 -13.66
CA THR A 108 -22.97 -5.01 -13.72
C THR A 108 -23.81 -5.50 -12.55
N PRO A 109 -24.23 -4.61 -11.62
CA PRO A 109 -25.06 -5.01 -10.49
C PRO A 109 -26.47 -5.39 -10.92
N SER A 110 -27.14 -6.20 -10.10
CA SER A 110 -28.57 -6.48 -10.22
C SER A 110 -29.41 -5.36 -9.57
N GLU A 111 -30.72 -5.57 -9.51
CA GLU A 111 -31.70 -4.56 -9.06
C GLU A 111 -31.50 -4.10 -7.61
N CYS A 112 -31.00 -4.98 -6.74
CA CYS A 112 -30.84 -4.70 -5.31
C CYS A 112 -29.40 -4.26 -4.99
N VAL A 113 -29.20 -2.96 -4.79
CA VAL A 113 -27.91 -2.36 -4.39
C VAL A 113 -28.03 -1.67 -3.03
N THR A 114 -26.95 -1.69 -2.25
CA THR A 114 -26.88 -1.01 -0.96
C THR A 114 -25.74 0.02 -0.99
N VAL A 115 -25.99 1.18 -0.39
CA VAL A 115 -25.00 2.23 -0.18
C VAL A 115 -24.81 2.38 1.32
N ASP A 116 -23.57 2.19 1.76
CA ASP A 116 -23.17 2.34 3.15
C ASP A 116 -21.72 2.86 3.20
N GLU A 117 -21.29 3.31 4.36
CA GLU A 117 -19.95 3.82 4.61
C GLU A 117 -18.99 2.72 5.09
N GLN A 118 -17.75 2.77 4.60
CA GLN A 118 -16.68 1.91 5.10
C GLN A 118 -15.62 2.75 5.82
N LEU A 119 -15.39 2.43 7.09
CA LEU A 119 -14.38 3.09 7.91
C LEU A 119 -13.04 2.35 7.88
N THR A 120 -12.02 2.98 7.30
CA THR A 120 -10.65 2.48 7.40
C THR A 120 -9.95 3.11 8.62
N THR A 121 -9.70 2.29 9.64
CA THR A 121 -9.06 2.79 10.88
C THR A 121 -7.62 3.26 10.61
N PHE A 122 -7.29 4.48 11.06
CA PHE A 122 -5.94 5.02 10.96
C PHE A 122 -5.63 6.03 12.06
N ARG A 123 -4.54 5.80 12.81
CA ARG A 123 -4.14 6.66 13.95
C ARG A 123 -3.08 7.72 13.61
N GLY A 124 -2.49 7.69 12.41
CA GLY A 124 -1.51 8.70 11.97
C GLY A 124 -2.14 10.05 11.56
N ARG A 125 -1.28 11.02 11.26
CA ARG A 125 -1.71 12.34 10.76
C ARG A 125 -2.28 12.21 9.35
N CYS A 126 -3.57 12.45 9.20
CA CYS A 126 -4.28 12.43 7.93
C CYS A 126 -5.28 13.60 7.88
N PRO A 127 -5.23 14.49 6.86
CA PRO A 127 -5.99 15.75 6.84
C PRO A 127 -7.50 15.60 6.58
N PHE A 128 -7.97 14.38 6.35
CA PHE A 128 -9.38 14.02 6.15
C PHE A 128 -9.82 12.88 7.07
N ARG A 129 -9.03 12.56 8.11
CA ARG A 129 -9.46 11.64 9.15
C ARG A 129 -10.58 12.29 9.96
N GLN A 130 -11.68 11.58 10.11
CA GLN A 130 -12.79 11.97 10.97
C GLN A 130 -12.77 11.14 12.25
N TYR A 131 -13.17 11.75 13.36
CA TYR A 131 -13.53 11.04 14.57
C TYR A 131 -15.02 10.76 14.49
N ILE A 132 -15.39 9.50 14.59
CA ILE A 132 -16.79 9.07 14.63
C ILE A 132 -17.00 8.59 16.07
N PRO A 133 -17.56 9.46 16.95
CA PRO A 133 -18.01 9.00 18.25
C PRO A 133 -19.12 7.99 18.03
N SER A 134 -18.94 6.81 18.58
CA SER A 134 -20.04 5.88 18.86
C SER A 134 -20.55 6.17 20.26
#